data_AF-A0A6C0BIK3-F1
#
_entry.id   AF-A0A6C0BIK3-F1
#
_cell.length_a   1.000
_cell.length_b   1.000
_cell.length_c   1.000
_cell.angle_alpha   90.00
_cell.angle_beta   90.00
_cell.angle_gamma   90.00
#
_symmetry.space_group_name_H-M   'P 1'
#
loop_
_entity.id
_entity.type
_entity.pdbx_description
1 polymer ?
#
loop_
_entity_poly.entity_id
_entity_poly.type
_entity_poly.pdbx_seq_one_letter_code
_entity_poly.pdbx_strand_id
1 'polypeptide(L)'
;MSDYQSLLINASMAVNDIEKIEFKSELLRDPVKAQQYAQDRQDKVANETIQIKRGNFQKAYYDMGRYMDMDHHARYYDTRNTDLANAQNNIIQLASANTTSMTFDTSNTRRQFLINEWYAQNKLESLFFLQVAFLALVASLLVLMLGKMNIFPYLFGKYIIFIIAATAAIIGVYRFNYTRYTRDVQYWNKRSFGGNPSAMKAENLCKLATDAANAGATFADNAIGMTTGIDINMTPAGGPPNGGAIPQ
;
A
#
# COMPACT_ATOMS: atom_id res chain seq x y z
N MET A 1 59.38 -1.46 -48.66
CA MET A 1 59.67 -0.21 -47.93
C MET A 1 59.80 -0.39 -46.41
N SER A 2 59.35 -1.50 -45.79
CA SER A 2 59.54 -1.75 -44.34
C SER A 2 60.97 -2.13 -43.94
N ASP A 3 61.72 -2.82 -44.83
CA ASP A 3 63.06 -3.32 -44.51
C ASP A 3 64.10 -2.21 -44.28
N TYR A 4 63.89 -1.03 -44.89
CA TYR A 4 64.73 0.15 -44.66
C TYR A 4 64.51 0.76 -43.27
N GLN A 5 63.30 0.70 -42.72
CA GLN A 5 63.02 1.21 -41.36
C GLN A 5 63.62 0.31 -40.28
N SER A 6 63.54 -1.01 -40.44
CA SER A 6 64.18 -1.96 -39.50
C SER A 6 65.71 -1.84 -39.54
N LEU A 7 66.29 -1.58 -40.71
CA LEU A 7 67.74 -1.39 -40.86
C LEU A 7 68.20 -0.05 -40.27
N LEU A 8 67.39 1.01 -40.39
CA LEU A 8 67.64 2.30 -39.72
C LEU A 8 67.48 2.20 -38.19
N ILE A 9 66.49 1.45 -37.70
CA ILE A 9 66.30 1.22 -36.26
C ILE A 9 67.49 0.43 -35.70
N ASN A 10 67.92 -0.65 -36.36
CA ASN A 10 69.11 -1.40 -35.96
C ASN A 10 70.40 -0.59 -36.06
N ALA A 11 70.57 0.22 -37.11
CA ALA A 11 71.72 1.11 -37.24
C ALA A 11 71.73 2.17 -36.13
N SER A 12 70.57 2.75 -35.79
CA SER A 12 70.45 3.73 -34.71
C SER A 12 70.71 3.14 -33.32
N MET A 13 70.36 1.87 -33.09
CA MET A 13 70.73 1.15 -31.87
C MET A 13 72.23 0.86 -31.82
N ALA A 14 72.83 0.41 -32.94
CA ALA A 14 74.27 0.16 -33.02
C ALA A 14 75.10 1.44 -32.82
N VAL A 15 74.67 2.59 -33.37
CA VAL A 15 75.34 3.89 -33.16
C VAL A 15 75.25 4.33 -31.69
N ASN A 16 74.08 4.21 -31.06
CA ASN A 16 73.92 4.50 -29.63
C ASN A 16 74.81 3.61 -28.75
N ASP A 17 74.99 2.34 -29.12
CA ASP A 17 75.82 1.42 -28.36
C ASP A 17 77.31 1.71 -28.56
N ILE A 18 77.74 2.12 -29.76
CA ILE A 18 79.11 2.58 -30.03
C ILE A 18 79.39 3.87 -29.24
N GLU A 19 78.50 4.86 -29.27
CA GLU A 19 78.64 6.10 -28.50
C GLU A 19 78.73 5.83 -26.98
N LYS A 20 77.94 4.87 -26.47
CA LYS A 20 78.04 4.45 -25.06
C LYS A 20 79.37 3.78 -24.74
N ILE A 21 79.91 2.96 -25.64
CA ILE A 21 81.21 2.30 -25.44
C ILE A 21 82.34 3.33 -25.46
N GLU A 22 82.29 4.29 -26.39
CA GLU A 22 83.26 5.38 -26.51
C GLU A 22 83.24 6.27 -25.26
N PHE A 23 82.05 6.69 -24.84
CA PHE A 23 81.83 7.45 -23.61
C PHE A 23 82.33 6.71 -22.36
N LYS A 24 82.06 5.39 -22.27
CA LYS A 24 82.55 4.55 -21.17
C LYS A 24 84.07 4.40 -21.18
N SER A 25 84.68 4.34 -22.36
CA SER A 25 86.15 4.29 -22.50
C SER A 25 86.80 5.62 -22.10
N GLU A 26 86.15 6.73 -22.41
CA GLU A 26 86.62 8.08 -22.09
C GLU A 26 86.49 8.39 -20.59
N LEU A 27 85.42 7.90 -19.96
CA LEU A 27 85.26 7.90 -18.51
C LEU A 27 86.34 7.06 -17.80
N LEU A 28 86.73 5.91 -18.34
CA LEU A 28 87.76 5.06 -17.73
C LEU A 28 89.18 5.62 -17.85
N ARG A 29 89.43 6.52 -18.81
CA ARG A 29 90.73 7.17 -19.01
C ARG A 29 90.98 8.33 -18.04
N ASP A 30 89.94 8.95 -17.50
CA ASP A 30 90.04 10.11 -16.61
C ASP A 30 89.23 9.89 -15.31
N PRO A 31 89.87 9.47 -14.21
CA PRO A 31 89.17 9.09 -12.98
C PRO A 31 88.38 10.25 -12.35
N VAL A 32 88.77 11.50 -12.62
CA VAL A 32 88.08 12.70 -12.10
C VAL A 32 86.76 12.91 -12.85
N LYS A 33 86.75 12.74 -14.17
CA LYS A 33 85.53 12.83 -14.99
C LYS A 33 84.55 11.70 -14.69
N ALA A 34 85.04 10.50 -14.37
CA ALA A 34 84.20 9.38 -13.94
C ALA A 34 83.47 9.65 -12.62
N GLN A 35 84.16 10.23 -11.63
CA GLN A 35 83.53 10.63 -10.37
C GLN A 35 82.50 11.76 -10.57
N GLN A 36 82.81 12.76 -11.40
CA GLN A 36 81.88 13.85 -11.72
C GLN A 36 80.61 13.32 -12.41
N TYR A 37 80.74 12.44 -13.41
CA TYR A 37 79.58 11.85 -14.08
C TYR A 37 78.74 10.97 -13.14
N ALA A 38 79.39 10.21 -12.24
CA ALA A 38 78.69 9.41 -11.24
C ALA A 38 77.89 10.28 -10.26
N GLN A 39 78.46 11.41 -9.82
CA GLN A 39 77.79 12.40 -8.97
C GLN A 39 76.63 13.07 -9.72
N ASP A 40 76.84 13.54 -10.95
CA ASP A 40 75.78 14.14 -11.78
C ASP A 40 74.61 13.19 -12.02
N ARG A 41 74.88 11.91 -12.24
CA ARG A 41 73.83 10.89 -12.38
C ARG A 41 73.10 10.62 -11.08
N GLN A 42 73.81 10.57 -9.95
CA GLN A 42 73.19 10.45 -8.63
C GLN A 42 72.30 11.65 -8.32
N ASP A 43 72.77 12.87 -8.57
CA ASP A 43 72.02 14.10 -8.34
C ASP A 43 70.81 14.22 -9.28
N LYS A 44 70.95 13.82 -10.55
CA LYS A 44 69.84 13.78 -11.50
C LYS A 44 68.77 12.78 -11.08
N VAL A 45 69.16 11.54 -10.74
CA VAL A 45 68.22 10.51 -10.30
C VAL A 45 67.58 10.87 -8.96
N ALA A 46 68.34 11.47 -8.04
CA ALA A 46 67.81 11.96 -6.76
C ALA A 46 66.79 13.08 -6.97
N ASN A 47 67.09 14.06 -7.82
CA ASN A 47 66.17 15.15 -8.15
C ASN A 47 64.91 14.67 -8.87
N GLU A 48 65.04 13.76 -9.85
CA GLU A 48 63.89 13.14 -10.52
C GLU A 48 63.03 12.36 -9.53
N THR A 49 63.64 11.58 -8.62
CA THR A 49 62.93 10.85 -7.57
C THR A 49 62.17 11.79 -6.64
N ILE A 50 62.80 12.89 -6.23
CA ILE A 50 62.17 13.91 -5.38
C ILE A 50 60.99 14.57 -6.11
N GLN A 51 61.15 14.92 -7.38
CA GLN A 51 60.07 15.49 -8.19
C GLN A 51 58.90 14.51 -8.39
N ILE A 52 59.18 13.24 -8.71
CA ILE A 52 58.16 12.20 -8.84
C ILE A 52 57.42 12.01 -7.51
N LYS A 53 58.15 11.94 -6.39
CA LYS A 53 57.52 11.83 -5.06
C LYS A 53 56.63 13.03 -4.77
N ARG A 54 57.11 14.26 -4.99
CA ARG A 54 56.32 15.48 -4.80
C ARG A 54 55.09 15.51 -5.70
N GLY A 55 55.21 15.13 -6.96
CA GLY A 55 54.10 15.02 -7.91
C GLY A 55 53.06 14.00 -7.46
N ASN A 56 53.50 12.82 -6.98
CA ASN A 56 52.60 11.80 -6.46
C ASN A 56 51.88 12.26 -5.18
N PHE A 57 52.57 12.93 -4.26
CA PHE A 57 51.94 13.49 -3.06
C PHE A 57 50.93 14.58 -3.40
N GLN A 58 51.28 15.50 -4.30
CA GLN A 58 50.39 16.56 -4.74
C GLN A 58 49.15 15.98 -5.43
N LYS A 59 49.32 14.97 -6.29
CA LYS A 59 48.21 14.26 -6.93
C LYS A 59 47.32 13.57 -5.90
N ALA A 60 47.89 12.80 -4.97
CA ALA A 60 47.13 12.12 -3.93
C ALA A 60 46.34 13.11 -3.07
N TYR A 61 46.90 14.29 -2.78
CA TYR A 61 46.21 15.35 -2.06
C TYR A 61 45.00 15.90 -2.82
N TYR A 62 45.13 16.19 -4.11
CA TYR A 62 44.01 16.63 -4.94
C TYR A 62 42.93 15.55 -5.11
N ASP A 63 43.34 14.31 -5.33
CA ASP A 63 42.41 13.18 -5.44
C ASP A 63 41.62 13.00 -4.14
N MET A 64 42.29 13.08 -2.99
CA MET A 64 41.63 13.02 -1.68
C MET A 64 40.63 14.17 -1.49
N GLY A 65 40.98 15.40 -1.88
CA GLY A 65 40.06 16.54 -1.86
C GLY A 65 38.79 16.28 -2.68
N ARG A 66 38.93 15.69 -3.87
CA ARG A 66 37.80 15.34 -4.74
C ARG A 66 36.93 14.24 -4.16
N TYR A 67 37.52 13.23 -3.52
CA TYR A 67 36.77 12.18 -2.85
C TYR A 67 36.01 12.68 -1.62
N MET A 68 36.59 13.59 -0.85
CA MET A 68 35.89 14.22 0.28
C MET A 68 34.69 15.04 -0.18
N ASP A 69 34.81 15.77 -1.28
CA ASP A 69 33.70 16.53 -1.86
C ASP A 69 32.62 15.61 -2.44
N MET A 70 33.01 14.51 -3.09
CA MET A 70 32.05 13.48 -3.52
C MET A 70 31.32 12.82 -2.34
N ASP A 71 32.02 12.47 -1.25
CA ASP A 71 31.39 11.90 -0.05
C ASP A 71 30.43 12.90 0.59
N HIS A 72 30.82 14.18 0.65
CA HIS A 72 29.94 15.24 1.15
C HIS A 72 28.66 15.36 0.33
N HIS A 73 28.77 15.40 -1.00
CA HIS A 73 27.61 15.44 -1.89
C HIS A 73 26.76 14.17 -1.78
N ALA A 74 27.37 12.98 -1.72
CA ALA A 74 26.65 11.71 -1.56
C ALA A 74 25.81 11.70 -0.28
N ARG A 75 26.38 12.13 0.85
CA ARG A 75 25.65 12.27 2.12
C ARG A 75 24.56 13.32 2.06
N TYR A 76 24.80 14.45 1.39
CA TYR A 76 23.78 15.48 1.21
C TYR A 76 22.54 14.95 0.46
N TYR A 77 22.75 14.18 -0.62
CA TYR A 77 21.65 13.56 -1.35
C TYR A 77 20.93 12.48 -0.54
N ASP A 78 21.66 11.69 0.26
CA ASP A 78 21.06 10.67 1.13
C ASP A 78 20.15 11.28 2.20
N THR A 79 20.61 12.33 2.89
CA THR A 79 19.79 13.10 3.84
C THR A 79 18.55 13.67 3.17
N ARG A 80 18.70 14.28 1.98
CA ARG A 80 17.57 14.84 1.25
C ARG A 80 16.55 13.79 0.83
N ASN A 81 17.00 12.60 0.43
CA ASN A 81 16.12 11.49 0.09
C ASN A 81 15.37 10.99 1.33
N THR A 82 16.05 10.92 2.47
CA THR A 82 15.43 10.57 3.76
C THR A 82 14.37 11.60 4.17
N ASP A 83 14.68 12.89 4.06
CA ASP A 83 13.72 13.97 4.35
C ASP A 83 12.51 13.93 3.41
N LEU A 84 12.73 13.65 2.13
CA LEU A 84 11.64 13.49 1.15
C LEU A 84 10.76 12.28 1.49
N ALA A 85 11.36 11.15 1.86
CA ALA A 85 10.63 9.97 2.30
C ALA A 85 9.81 10.26 3.58
N ASN A 86 10.39 10.96 4.54
CA ASN A 86 9.71 11.38 5.76
C ASN A 86 8.53 12.33 5.46
N ALA A 87 8.72 13.30 4.56
CA ALA A 87 7.66 14.20 4.14
C ALA A 87 6.51 13.45 3.43
N GLN A 88 6.83 12.49 2.57
CA GLN A 88 5.84 11.64 1.90
C GLN A 88 5.06 10.79 2.92
N ASN A 89 5.75 10.18 3.88
CA ASN A 89 5.11 9.39 4.94
C ASN A 89 4.17 10.25 5.80
N ASN A 90 4.57 11.48 6.15
CA ASN A 90 3.72 12.41 6.88
C ASN A 90 2.45 12.78 6.08
N ILE A 91 2.58 13.02 4.77
CA ILE A 91 1.43 13.31 3.89
C ILE A 91 0.48 12.10 3.80
N ILE A 92 1.03 10.89 3.63
CA ILE A 92 0.23 9.65 3.57
C ILE A 92 -0.48 9.43 4.91
N GLN A 93 0.21 9.63 6.03
CA GLN A 93 -0.37 9.49 7.35
C GLN A 93 -1.51 10.49 7.55
N LEU A 94 -1.32 11.76 7.18
CA LEU A 94 -2.36 12.78 7.27
C LEU A 94 -3.56 12.44 6.38
N ALA A 95 -3.33 12.00 5.15
CA ALA A 95 -4.39 11.56 4.24
C ALA A 95 -5.17 10.36 4.80
N SER A 96 -4.47 9.37 5.37
CA SER A 96 -5.09 8.21 6.01
C SER A 96 -5.92 8.58 7.24
N ALA A 97 -5.44 9.54 8.05
CA ALA A 97 -6.20 10.06 9.18
C ALA A 97 -7.46 10.82 8.72
N ASN A 98 -7.33 11.67 7.68
CA ASN A 98 -8.47 12.40 7.13
C ASN A 98 -9.53 11.47 6.54
N THR A 99 -9.13 10.48 5.76
CA THR A 99 -10.08 9.49 5.21
C THR A 99 -10.79 8.72 6.32
N THR A 100 -10.07 8.29 7.36
CA THR A 100 -10.65 7.61 8.53
C THR A 100 -11.68 8.50 9.23
N SER A 101 -11.35 9.77 9.49
CA SER A 101 -12.27 10.74 10.07
C SER A 101 -13.52 10.96 9.20
N MET A 102 -13.36 11.12 7.87
CA MET A 102 -14.49 11.25 6.96
C MET A 102 -15.39 10.01 6.94
N THR A 103 -14.81 8.81 6.99
CA THR A 103 -15.62 7.57 7.09
C THR A 103 -16.37 7.49 8.42
N PHE A 104 -15.75 7.92 9.52
CA PHE A 104 -16.38 7.99 10.83
C PHE A 104 -17.54 9.00 10.83
N ASP A 105 -17.32 10.20 10.31
CA ASP A 105 -18.33 11.25 10.23
C ASP A 105 -19.50 10.80 9.35
N THR A 106 -19.22 10.21 8.19
CA THR A 106 -20.26 9.65 7.29
C THR A 106 -21.07 8.58 8.00
N SER A 107 -20.42 7.68 8.75
CA SER A 107 -21.09 6.65 9.55
C SER A 107 -21.97 7.28 10.64
N ASN A 108 -21.49 8.32 11.30
CA ASN A 108 -22.20 9.00 12.37
C ASN A 108 -23.42 9.78 11.85
N THR A 109 -23.27 10.54 10.76
CA THR A 109 -24.37 11.21 10.07
C THR A 109 -25.41 10.21 9.58
N ARG A 110 -24.99 9.07 9.01
CA ARG A 110 -25.90 8.01 8.60
C ARG A 110 -26.70 7.46 9.78
N ARG A 111 -26.07 7.24 10.94
CA ARG A 111 -26.76 6.79 12.16
C ARG A 111 -27.74 7.84 12.67
N GLN A 112 -27.37 9.10 12.70
CA GLN A 112 -28.27 10.20 13.11
C GLN A 112 -29.50 10.29 12.21
N PHE A 113 -29.32 10.18 10.90
CA PHE A 113 -30.42 10.11 9.95
C PHE A 113 -31.36 8.94 10.25
N LEU A 114 -30.82 7.74 10.46
CA LEU A 114 -31.61 6.54 10.78
C LEU A 114 -32.38 6.69 12.10
N ILE A 115 -31.78 7.30 13.13
CA ILE A 115 -32.43 7.57 14.42
C ILE A 115 -33.58 8.57 14.25
N ASN A 116 -33.35 9.64 13.49
CA ASN A 116 -34.37 10.66 13.25
C ASN A 116 -35.55 10.09 12.49
N GLU A 117 -35.29 9.32 11.44
CA GLU A 117 -36.32 8.62 10.67
C GLU A 117 -37.11 7.64 11.56
N TRP A 118 -36.40 6.85 12.38
CA TRP A 118 -37.02 5.93 13.33
C TRP A 118 -37.96 6.65 14.30
N TYR A 119 -37.52 7.79 14.84
CA TYR A 119 -38.29 8.55 15.80
C TYR A 119 -39.55 9.19 15.17
N ALA A 120 -39.41 9.75 13.96
CA ALA A 120 -40.54 10.33 13.22
C ALA A 120 -41.62 9.29 12.93
N GLN A 121 -41.22 8.11 12.46
CA GLN A 121 -42.16 7.06 12.07
C GLN A 121 -42.81 6.38 13.28
N ASN A 122 -42.06 6.12 14.36
CA ASN A 122 -42.63 5.56 15.58
C ASN A 122 -43.69 6.49 16.21
N LYS A 123 -43.52 7.81 16.08
CA LYS A 123 -44.53 8.79 16.46
C LYS A 123 -45.78 8.69 15.58
N LEU A 124 -45.60 8.63 14.26
CA LEU A 124 -46.71 8.52 13.31
C LEU A 124 -47.54 7.25 13.57
N GLU A 125 -46.90 6.09 13.72
CA GLU A 125 -47.59 4.83 14.04
C GLU A 125 -48.33 4.86 15.38
N SER A 126 -47.72 5.48 16.40
CA SER A 126 -48.36 5.64 17.72
C SER A 126 -49.58 6.54 17.63
N LEU A 127 -49.49 7.62 16.85
CA LEU A 127 -50.58 8.55 16.62
C LEU A 127 -51.73 7.88 15.85
N PHE A 128 -51.43 7.09 14.82
CA PHE A 128 -52.42 6.30 14.10
C PHE A 128 -53.15 5.32 15.03
N PHE A 129 -52.42 4.57 15.86
CA PHE A 129 -53.04 3.63 16.79
C PHE A 129 -53.98 4.33 17.79
N LEU A 130 -53.57 5.49 18.32
CA LEU A 130 -54.38 6.28 19.23
C LEU A 130 -55.65 6.83 18.54
N GLN A 131 -55.53 7.26 17.27
CA GLN A 131 -56.69 7.68 16.47
C GLN A 131 -57.68 6.54 16.23
N VAL A 132 -57.20 5.33 15.88
CA VAL A 132 -58.05 4.15 15.69
C VAL A 132 -58.75 3.77 17.00
N ALA A 133 -58.04 3.77 18.14
CA ALA A 133 -58.63 3.50 19.44
C ALA A 133 -59.70 4.54 19.82
N PHE A 134 -59.45 5.82 19.53
CA PHE A 134 -60.42 6.89 19.76
C PHE A 134 -61.67 6.73 18.88
N LEU A 135 -61.50 6.47 17.59
CA LEU A 135 -62.62 6.22 16.67
C LEU A 135 -63.45 5.00 17.11
N ALA A 136 -62.80 3.93 17.56
CA ALA A 136 -63.49 2.76 18.10
C ALA A 136 -64.32 3.08 19.35
N LEU A 137 -63.81 3.92 20.26
CA LEU A 137 -64.52 4.37 21.45
C LEU A 137 -65.74 5.24 21.07
N VAL A 138 -65.55 6.24 20.20
CA VAL A 138 -66.63 7.12 19.74
C VAL A 138 -67.71 6.33 19.00
N ALA A 139 -67.33 5.41 18.12
CA ALA A 139 -68.27 4.53 17.43
C ALA A 139 -69.05 3.64 18.41
N SER A 140 -68.38 3.10 19.42
CA SER A 140 -69.04 2.30 20.46
C SER A 140 -70.04 3.12 21.28
N LEU A 141 -69.72 4.37 21.63
CA LEU A 141 -70.65 5.29 22.30
C LEU A 141 -71.88 5.60 21.45
N LEU A 142 -71.68 5.82 20.14
CA LEU A 142 -72.77 6.06 19.20
C LEU A 142 -73.72 4.84 19.17
N VAL A 143 -73.19 3.63 19.07
CA VAL A 143 -73.99 2.39 19.12
C VAL A 143 -74.75 2.26 20.44
N LEU A 144 -74.13 2.60 21.58
CA LEU A 144 -74.81 2.59 22.88
C LEU A 144 -75.96 3.61 22.94
N MET A 145 -75.77 4.80 22.37
CA MET A 145 -76.82 5.83 22.31
C MET A 145 -78.00 5.37 21.45
N LEU A 146 -77.75 4.83 20.25
CA LEU A 146 -78.82 4.29 19.40
C LEU A 146 -79.54 3.11 20.07
N GLY A 147 -78.81 2.29 20.83
CA GLY A 147 -79.38 1.22 21.64
C GLY A 147 -80.35 1.75 22.70
N LYS A 148 -80.02 2.88 23.37
CA LYS A 148 -80.92 3.54 24.32
C LYS A 148 -82.17 4.11 23.67
N MET A 149 -82.11 4.48 22.40
CA MET A 149 -83.25 4.95 21.62
C MET A 149 -84.14 3.82 21.08
N ASN A 150 -83.85 2.55 21.43
CA ASN A 150 -84.57 1.36 20.96
C ASN A 150 -84.63 1.22 19.42
N ILE A 151 -83.64 1.78 18.69
CA ILE A 151 -83.58 1.65 17.21
C ILE A 151 -83.32 0.20 16.79
N PHE A 152 -82.61 -0.57 17.62
CA PHE A 152 -82.34 -2.00 17.40
C PHE A 152 -82.33 -2.79 18.72
N PRO A 153 -82.49 -4.12 18.68
CA PRO A 153 -82.43 -4.98 19.86
C PRO A 153 -81.10 -4.87 20.59
N TYR A 154 -81.12 -4.79 21.93
CA TYR A 154 -79.92 -4.63 22.76
C TYR A 154 -78.81 -5.68 22.49
N LEU A 155 -79.20 -6.92 22.17
CA LEU A 155 -78.29 -7.98 21.76
C LEU A 155 -77.48 -7.63 20.51
N PHE A 156 -78.12 -7.03 19.50
CA PHE A 156 -77.47 -6.62 18.26
C PHE A 156 -76.40 -5.55 18.48
N GLY A 157 -76.68 -4.57 19.34
CA GLY A 157 -75.71 -3.54 19.73
C GLY A 157 -74.44 -4.10 20.38
N LYS A 158 -74.59 -5.11 21.24
CA LYS A 158 -73.44 -5.80 21.87
C LYS A 158 -72.53 -6.45 20.84
N TYR A 159 -73.09 -7.09 19.81
CA TYR A 159 -72.28 -7.71 18.74
C TYR A 159 -71.50 -6.68 17.94
N ILE A 160 -72.11 -5.52 17.61
CA ILE A 160 -71.42 -4.45 16.88
C ILE A 160 -70.26 -3.90 17.72
N ILE A 161 -70.49 -3.59 19.00
CA ILE A 161 -69.44 -3.09 19.91
C ILE A 161 -68.31 -4.12 20.03
N PHE A 162 -68.65 -5.41 20.13
CA PHE A 162 -67.67 -6.48 20.17
C PHE A 162 -66.81 -6.53 18.90
N ILE A 163 -67.41 -6.41 17.71
CA ILE A 163 -66.66 -6.39 16.43
C ILE A 163 -65.73 -5.17 16.34
N ILE A 164 -66.21 -3.99 16.74
CA ILE A 164 -65.40 -2.77 16.77
C ILE A 164 -64.21 -2.92 17.73
N ALA A 165 -64.47 -3.41 18.94
CA ALA A 165 -63.44 -3.66 19.95
C ALA A 165 -62.43 -4.73 19.50
N ALA A 166 -62.91 -5.83 18.90
CA ALA A 166 -62.08 -6.89 18.36
C ALA A 166 -61.18 -6.38 17.23
N THR A 167 -61.69 -5.53 16.33
CA THR A 167 -60.90 -4.94 15.24
C THR A 167 -59.77 -4.07 15.79
N ALA A 168 -60.07 -3.20 16.76
CA ALA A 168 -59.04 -2.40 17.43
C ALA A 168 -58.01 -3.27 18.17
N ALA A 169 -58.44 -4.35 18.83
CA ALA A 169 -57.57 -5.29 19.51
C ALA A 169 -56.64 -6.04 18.53
N ILE A 170 -57.17 -6.51 17.39
CA ILE A 170 -56.37 -7.18 16.35
C ILE A 170 -55.29 -6.25 15.81
N ILE A 171 -55.62 -4.99 15.53
CA ILE A 171 -54.64 -3.98 15.08
C ILE A 171 -53.56 -3.77 16.16
N GLY A 172 -53.95 -3.70 17.44
CA GLY A 172 -53.01 -3.58 18.55
C GLY A 172 -52.07 -4.78 18.70
N VAL A 173 -52.61 -6.00 18.61
CA VAL A 173 -51.82 -7.25 18.68
C VAL A 173 -50.90 -7.38 17.47
N TYR A 174 -51.38 -7.03 16.28
CA TYR A 174 -50.55 -6.99 15.08
C TYR A 174 -49.38 -6.02 15.24
N ARG A 175 -49.64 -4.81 15.74
CA ARG A 175 -48.58 -3.82 16.03
C ARG A 175 -47.58 -4.33 17.07
N PHE A 176 -48.08 -4.95 18.15
CA PHE A 176 -47.22 -5.51 19.19
C PHE A 176 -46.30 -6.60 18.64
N ASN A 177 -46.85 -7.56 17.89
CA ASN A 177 -46.06 -8.60 17.25
C ASN A 177 -45.08 -8.04 16.23
N TYR A 178 -45.52 -7.06 15.42
CA TYR A 178 -44.66 -6.42 14.43
C TYR A 178 -43.45 -5.75 15.09
N THR A 179 -43.70 -5.00 16.15
CA THR A 179 -42.70 -4.26 16.94
C THR A 179 -41.72 -5.19 17.64
N ARG A 180 -42.18 -6.36 18.12
CA ARG A 180 -41.39 -7.26 18.97
C ARG A 180 -40.61 -8.32 18.20
N TYR A 181 -41.15 -8.87 17.11
CA TYR A 181 -40.59 -10.07 16.48
C TYR A 181 -40.08 -9.86 15.05
N THR A 182 -40.71 -9.01 14.25
CA THR A 182 -40.39 -8.86 12.81
C THR A 182 -39.66 -7.57 12.44
N ARG A 183 -39.62 -6.59 13.35
CA ARG A 183 -38.96 -5.30 13.10
C ARG A 183 -37.47 -5.40 13.37
N ASP A 184 -36.66 -4.97 12.41
CA ASP A 184 -35.23 -4.82 12.60
C ASP A 184 -34.97 -3.66 13.59
N VAL A 185 -34.13 -3.92 14.59
CA VAL A 185 -33.77 -2.93 15.63
C VAL A 185 -32.88 -1.83 15.05
N GLN A 186 -32.15 -2.11 13.97
CA GLN A 186 -31.24 -1.17 13.30
C GLN A 186 -31.89 -0.40 12.13
N TYR A 187 -32.87 -0.99 11.44
CA TYR A 187 -33.47 -0.40 10.23
C TYR A 187 -34.98 -0.38 10.29
N TRP A 188 -35.56 0.82 10.39
CA TRP A 188 -37.00 1.01 10.55
C TRP A 188 -37.83 0.47 9.38
N ASN A 189 -37.41 0.73 8.14
CA ASN A 189 -38.19 0.40 6.94
C ASN A 189 -37.89 -1.01 6.39
N LYS A 190 -37.19 -1.84 7.17
CA LYS A 190 -36.82 -3.20 6.77
C LYS A 190 -37.38 -4.20 7.77
N ARG A 191 -38.08 -5.21 7.23
CA ARG A 191 -38.37 -6.42 8.01
C ARG A 191 -37.04 -7.13 8.25
N SER A 192 -36.85 -7.68 9.45
CA SER A 192 -35.72 -8.58 9.69
C SER A 192 -35.96 -9.84 8.88
N PHE A 193 -35.36 -9.92 7.69
CA PHE A 193 -35.25 -11.20 7.01
C PHE A 193 -34.24 -12.00 7.83
N GLY A 194 -34.70 -13.05 8.50
CA GLY A 194 -33.85 -13.93 9.32
C GLY A 194 -32.62 -14.35 8.51
N GLY A 195 -31.48 -13.77 8.87
CA GLY A 195 -30.31 -13.71 8.01
C GLY A 195 -29.58 -12.42 8.29
N ASN A 196 -28.86 -12.38 9.40
CA ASN A 196 -27.93 -11.30 9.72
C ASN A 196 -27.07 -11.03 8.45
N PRO A 197 -27.17 -9.89 7.76
CA PRO A 197 -26.21 -9.56 6.70
C PRO A 197 -24.79 -9.43 7.28
N SER A 198 -24.69 -9.19 8.60
CA SER A 198 -23.46 -9.22 9.40
C SER A 198 -22.92 -10.64 9.67
N ALA A 199 -23.66 -11.70 9.35
CA ALA A 199 -23.23 -13.09 9.52
C ALA A 199 -22.54 -13.68 8.29
N MET A 200 -22.46 -12.94 7.19
CA MET A 200 -21.30 -13.08 6.32
C MET A 200 -20.16 -12.37 7.03
N LYS A 201 -19.50 -13.08 7.96
CA LYS A 201 -18.24 -12.62 8.57
C LYS A 201 -17.35 -12.09 7.43
N ALA A 202 -16.63 -10.99 7.64
CA ALA A 202 -15.69 -10.46 6.65
C ALA A 202 -14.72 -11.53 6.11
N GLU A 203 -14.43 -12.54 6.94
CA GLU A 203 -13.69 -13.76 6.58
C GLU A 203 -14.32 -14.55 5.41
N ASN A 204 -15.65 -14.66 5.35
CA ASN A 204 -16.37 -15.33 4.27
C ASN A 204 -16.44 -14.47 3.00
N LEU A 205 -16.46 -13.14 3.14
CA LEU A 205 -16.39 -12.21 1.99
C LEU A 205 -15.00 -12.21 1.36
N CYS A 206 -13.93 -12.24 2.17
CA CYS A 206 -12.56 -12.43 1.68
C CYS A 206 -12.39 -13.78 1.00
N LYS A 207 -12.87 -14.89 1.61
CA LYS A 207 -12.83 -16.20 0.95
C LYS A 207 -13.60 -16.20 -0.36
N LEU A 208 -14.80 -15.64 -0.42
CA LEU A 208 -15.59 -15.59 -1.65
C LEU A 208 -14.92 -14.73 -2.74
N ALA A 209 -14.24 -13.64 -2.35
CA ALA A 209 -13.47 -12.80 -3.27
C ALA A 209 -12.21 -13.50 -3.77
N THR A 210 -11.49 -14.23 -2.90
CA THR A 210 -10.33 -15.05 -3.27
C THR A 210 -10.74 -16.23 -4.16
N ASP A 211 -11.85 -16.90 -3.85
CA ASP A 211 -12.38 -18.01 -4.65
C ASP A 211 -12.87 -17.52 -6.03
N ALA A 212 -13.49 -16.33 -6.09
CA ALA A 212 -13.85 -15.70 -7.37
C ALA A 212 -12.63 -15.25 -8.19
N ALA A 213 -11.57 -14.76 -7.54
CA ALA A 213 -10.31 -14.42 -8.21
C ALA A 213 -9.58 -15.67 -8.75
N ASN A 214 -9.58 -16.76 -7.99
CA ASN A 214 -8.99 -18.04 -8.41
C ASN A 214 -9.81 -18.72 -9.52
N ALA A 215 -11.14 -18.59 -9.50
CA ALA A 215 -12.00 -19.01 -10.59
C ALA A 215 -11.74 -18.19 -11.86
N GLY A 216 -11.52 -16.88 -11.76
CA GLY A 216 -11.14 -16.03 -12.90
C GLY A 216 -9.77 -16.38 -13.49
N ALA A 217 -8.79 -16.71 -12.64
CA ALA A 217 -7.45 -17.11 -13.07
C ALA A 217 -7.45 -18.45 -13.83
N THR A 218 -8.27 -19.42 -13.41
CA THR A 218 -8.40 -20.72 -14.09
C THR A 218 -9.11 -20.63 -15.44
N PHE A 219 -10.01 -19.65 -15.65
CA PHE A 219 -10.55 -19.35 -16.97
C PHE A 219 -9.54 -18.61 -17.88
N ALA A 220 -8.68 -17.76 -17.32
CA ALA A 220 -7.62 -17.08 -18.07
C ALA A 220 -6.51 -18.06 -18.52
N ASP A 221 -6.08 -18.97 -17.65
CA ASP A 221 -5.07 -20.00 -17.99
C ASP A 221 -5.61 -21.01 -19.02
N ASN A 222 -6.88 -21.42 -18.92
CA ASN A 222 -7.49 -22.30 -19.92
C ASN A 222 -7.75 -21.60 -21.27
N ALA A 223 -8.00 -20.29 -21.28
CA ALA A 223 -8.16 -19.51 -22.51
C ALA A 223 -6.81 -19.22 -23.20
N ILE A 224 -5.73 -19.07 -22.44
CA ILE A 224 -4.37 -18.91 -22.99
C ILE A 224 -3.82 -20.26 -23.46
N GLY A 225 -4.07 -21.36 -22.73
CA GLY A 225 -3.69 -22.71 -23.14
C GLY A 225 -4.39 -23.24 -24.40
N MET A 226 -5.62 -22.77 -24.70
CA MET A 226 -6.32 -23.12 -25.94
C MET A 226 -5.93 -22.24 -27.15
N THR A 227 -5.30 -21.08 -26.94
CA THR A 227 -4.97 -20.13 -28.03
C THR A 227 -3.49 -20.10 -28.39
N THR A 228 -2.60 -20.60 -27.54
CA THR A 228 -1.19 -20.80 -27.89
C THR A 228 -0.77 -22.24 -27.64
N GLY A 229 -0.86 -23.08 -28.67
CA GLY A 229 -0.20 -24.38 -28.72
C GLY A 229 1.32 -24.25 -28.78
N ILE A 230 1.91 -23.67 -27.73
CA ILE A 230 3.35 -23.62 -27.50
C ILE A 230 3.57 -24.14 -26.08
N ASP A 231 3.95 -25.41 -25.99
CA ASP A 231 4.53 -26.01 -24.79
C ASP A 231 5.84 -25.29 -24.46
N ILE A 232 5.80 -24.33 -23.53
CA ILE A 232 7.02 -23.81 -22.89
C ILE A 232 7.20 -24.59 -21.59
N ASN A 233 7.75 -25.79 -21.72
CA ASN A 233 8.32 -26.53 -20.61
C ASN A 233 9.61 -25.81 -20.14
N MET A 234 9.48 -24.90 -19.19
CA MET A 234 10.60 -24.36 -18.43
C MET A 234 10.46 -24.77 -16.97
N THR A 235 10.93 -25.97 -16.66
CA THR A 235 11.31 -26.36 -15.31
C THR A 235 12.55 -25.57 -14.88
N PRO A 236 12.51 -24.79 -13.78
CA PRO A 236 13.73 -24.34 -13.12
C PRO A 236 14.22 -25.48 -12.21
N ALA A 237 15.31 -26.12 -12.62
CA ALA A 237 16.12 -26.93 -11.74
C ALA A 237 16.81 -26.04 -10.71
N GLY A 238 16.76 -26.42 -9.42
CA GLY A 238 17.61 -25.84 -8.38
C GLY A 238 16.89 -25.47 -7.09
N GLY A 239 16.49 -26.49 -6.32
CA GLY A 239 16.17 -26.29 -4.90
C GLY A 239 17.45 -26.14 -4.08
N PRO A 240 17.53 -25.20 -3.13
CA PRO A 240 18.58 -25.19 -2.12
C PRO A 240 18.26 -26.20 -0.98
N PRO A 241 19.29 -26.73 -0.30
CA PRO A 241 19.19 -27.94 0.50
C PRO A 241 18.65 -27.70 1.92
N ASN A 242 18.06 -28.76 2.44
CA ASN A 242 17.69 -29.02 3.82
C ASN A 242 18.81 -28.68 4.82
N GLY A 243 18.50 -27.89 5.83
CA GLY A 243 19.27 -27.73 7.07
C GLY A 243 18.39 -26.93 8.01
N GLY A 244 17.84 -27.47 9.09
CA GLY A 244 18.46 -28.31 10.10
C GLY A 244 18.04 -27.67 11.41
N ALA A 245 17.17 -28.34 12.16
CA ALA A 245 16.67 -27.88 13.45
C ALA A 245 17.83 -27.65 14.43
N ILE A 246 17.79 -26.54 15.17
CA ILE A 246 18.60 -26.34 16.37
C ILE A 246 17.62 -26.14 17.54
N PRO A 247 17.57 -27.06 18.51
CA PRO A 247 16.90 -26.84 19.78
C PRO A 247 17.87 -26.21 20.78
N GLN A 248 17.50 -25.07 21.37
CA GLN A 248 17.82 -24.68 22.75
C GLN A 248 16.66 -23.84 23.30
#